data_AF-A0AAD8CBY3-F1
#
_entry.id   AF-A0AAD8CBY3-F1
#
_cell.length_a   1.000
_cell.length_b   1.000
_cell.length_c   1.000
_cell.angle_alpha   90.00
_cell.angle_beta   90.00
_cell.angle_gamma   90.00
#
_symmetry.space_group_name_H-M   'P 1'
#
loop_
_entity.id
_entity.type
_entity.pdbx_description
1 polymer ?
#
loop_
_entity_poly.entity_id
_entity_poly.type
_entity_poly.pdbx_seq_one_letter_code
_entity_poly.pdbx_strand_id
1 'polypeptide(L)'
;MVGVSNCPSLVLAMVGISDCPCVVLAVIGVSDYPCVVLAVIGVSGCPCVVLAVIGVSDCPCVVLAVIGVSDCPCVFLAVIGVSDCPYIPSHPHFPNWFRLVIGSQRIEKVIGSGRIEKVIGSQRIEKVIGSGRIEKVIGSGRIEKVIGSGRIEKVIGSGRIEKVIGSGRIEKVMGSGRIEKVIGSGRIEKVMGSRRIEKVMGSGRIEKVVGSGRIEKVIESGRIEKVMG
;
A
#
# COMPACT_ATOMS: atom_id res chain seq x y z
N MET A 1 -6.58 -23.68 -0.81
CA MET A 1 -5.77 -24.87 -1.19
C MET A 1 -4.71 -25.05 -0.11
N VAL A 2 -4.51 -26.27 0.43
CA VAL A 2 -3.56 -26.54 1.53
C VAL A 2 -2.47 -27.48 1.00
N GLY A 3 -1.21 -27.06 1.08
CA GLY A 3 -0.03 -27.89 0.81
C GLY A 3 0.11 -28.30 -0.65
N VAL A 4 0.82 -27.48 -1.42
CA VAL A 4 1.21 -27.81 -2.79
C VAL A 4 2.73 -27.66 -2.86
N SER A 5 3.42 -28.60 -3.50
CA SER A 5 4.87 -28.54 -3.75
C SER A 5 5.16 -28.96 -5.20
N ASN A 6 6.19 -28.39 -5.82
CA ASN A 6 6.72 -28.79 -7.14
C ASN A 6 5.79 -28.58 -8.35
N CYS A 7 5.27 -27.37 -8.58
CA CYS A 7 4.63 -27.02 -9.87
C CYS A 7 5.25 -25.75 -10.50
N PRO A 8 5.27 -25.63 -11.84
CA PRO A 8 5.96 -24.52 -12.53
C PRO A 8 5.32 -23.14 -12.32
N SER A 9 4.05 -23.07 -11.91
CA SER A 9 3.37 -21.85 -11.44
C SER A 9 2.06 -22.21 -10.74
N LEU A 10 1.64 -21.42 -9.73
CA LEU A 10 0.33 -21.56 -9.10
C LEU A 10 -0.52 -20.34 -9.47
N VAL A 11 -1.53 -20.54 -10.32
CA VAL A 11 -2.48 -19.50 -10.71
C VAL A 11 -3.88 -19.87 -10.23
N LEU A 12 -4.43 -19.06 -9.34
CA LEU A 12 -5.81 -19.16 -8.87
C LEU A 12 -6.51 -17.86 -9.23
N ALA A 13 -7.50 -17.96 -10.11
CA ALA A 13 -8.28 -16.82 -10.55
C ALA A 13 -9.76 -17.11 -10.37
N MET A 14 -10.49 -16.14 -9.81
CA MET A 14 -11.95 -16.12 -9.85
C MET A 14 -12.38 -14.93 -10.72
N VAL A 15 -13.30 -15.17 -11.65
CA VAL A 15 -13.79 -14.16 -12.59
C VAL A 15 -15.31 -14.11 -12.53
N GLY A 16 -15.88 -12.90 -12.45
CA GLY A 16 -17.33 -12.68 -12.57
C GLY A 16 -18.11 -13.19 -11.37
N ILE A 17 -17.76 -12.74 -10.17
CA ILE A 17 -18.45 -13.11 -8.95
C ILE A 17 -19.50 -12.07 -8.60
N SER A 18 -20.75 -12.49 -8.47
CA SER A 18 -21.87 -11.65 -8.04
C SER A 18 -22.58 -12.25 -6.82
N ASP A 19 -23.06 -11.38 -5.93
CA ASP A 19 -24.01 -11.71 -4.85
C ASP A 19 -23.58 -12.85 -3.91
N CYS A 20 -22.28 -13.01 -3.71
CA CYS A 20 -21.73 -14.00 -2.77
C CYS A 20 -21.56 -13.39 -1.37
N PRO A 21 -21.89 -14.11 -0.29
CA PRO A 21 -21.77 -13.59 1.07
C PRO A 21 -20.31 -13.29 1.45
N CYS A 22 -19.34 -14.06 0.94
CA CYS A 22 -17.91 -13.79 1.09
C CYS A 22 -17.15 -14.45 -0.07
N VAL A 23 -16.17 -13.75 -0.64
CA VAL A 23 -15.19 -14.34 -1.58
C VAL A 23 -13.89 -14.52 -0.83
N VAL A 24 -13.52 -15.77 -0.53
CA VAL A 24 -12.23 -16.07 0.11
C VAL A 24 -11.39 -16.88 -0.86
N LEU A 25 -10.29 -16.28 -1.31
CA LEU A 25 -9.29 -16.96 -2.11
C LEU A 25 -7.98 -16.97 -1.31
N ALA A 26 -7.71 -18.13 -0.71
CA ALA A 26 -6.56 -18.30 0.17
C ALA A 26 -5.70 -19.50 -0.23
N VAL A 27 -4.39 -19.29 -0.16
CA VAL A 27 -3.38 -20.36 -0.30
C VAL A 27 -2.52 -20.37 0.96
N ILE A 28 -2.34 -21.55 1.54
CA ILE A 28 -1.60 -21.77 2.78
C ILE A 28 -0.48 -22.78 2.51
N GLY A 29 0.74 -22.44 2.92
CA GLY A 29 1.92 -23.30 2.80
C GLY A 29 2.39 -23.41 1.36
N VAL A 30 3.09 -22.37 0.90
CA VAL A 30 3.63 -22.29 -0.46
C VAL A 30 5.14 -22.28 -0.38
N SER A 31 5.76 -23.34 -0.88
CA SER A 31 7.21 -23.56 -0.85
C SER A 31 7.73 -23.93 -2.24
N ASP A 32 8.89 -23.41 -2.63
CA ASP A 32 9.59 -23.76 -3.87
C ASP A 32 8.82 -23.42 -5.17
N TYR A 33 8.07 -22.31 -5.19
CA TYR A 33 7.38 -21.84 -6.39
C TYR A 33 8.06 -20.65 -7.03
N PRO A 34 8.23 -20.63 -8.36
CA PRO A 34 8.75 -19.45 -9.03
C PRO A 34 7.78 -18.28 -8.86
N CYS A 35 6.49 -18.41 -9.15
CA CYS A 35 5.48 -17.38 -8.90
C CYS A 35 4.13 -17.94 -8.42
N VAL A 36 3.46 -17.21 -7.53
CA VAL A 36 2.07 -17.42 -7.10
C VAL A 36 1.21 -16.26 -7.58
N VAL A 37 0.16 -16.52 -8.34
CA VAL A 37 -0.79 -15.50 -8.81
C VAL A 37 -2.18 -15.81 -8.29
N LEU A 38 -2.73 -14.87 -7.53
CA LEU A 38 -4.07 -14.90 -6.99
C LEU A 38 -4.80 -13.67 -7.48
N ALA A 39 -5.77 -13.90 -8.36
CA ALA A 39 -6.50 -12.83 -9.02
C ALA A 39 -8.00 -12.98 -8.74
N VAL A 40 -8.65 -11.87 -8.44
CA VAL A 40 -10.10 -11.78 -8.43
C VAL A 40 -10.50 -10.62 -9.34
N ILE A 41 -11.28 -10.93 -10.38
CA ILE A 41 -11.65 -9.99 -11.43
C ILE A 41 -13.17 -9.90 -11.52
N GLY A 42 -13.72 -8.70 -11.38
CA GLY A 42 -15.15 -8.46 -11.49
C GLY A 42 -15.91 -9.05 -10.30
N VAL A 43 -15.90 -8.35 -9.16
CA VAL A 43 -16.74 -8.70 -8.01
C VAL A 43 -17.80 -7.63 -7.83
N SER A 44 -19.06 -8.04 -7.76
CA SER A 44 -20.18 -7.15 -7.48
C SER A 44 -21.06 -7.70 -6.35
N GLY A 45 -21.57 -6.83 -5.48
CA GLY A 45 -22.59 -7.23 -4.48
C GLY A 45 -22.10 -8.17 -3.36
N CYS A 46 -20.79 -8.38 -3.22
CA CYS A 46 -20.24 -9.24 -2.16
C CYS A 46 -19.79 -8.38 -0.97
N PRO A 47 -20.23 -8.61 0.27
CA PRO A 47 -19.83 -7.73 1.37
C PRO A 47 -18.32 -7.81 1.66
N CYS A 48 -17.68 -8.96 1.40
CA CYS A 48 -16.27 -9.20 1.71
C CYS A 48 -15.51 -9.95 0.60
N VAL A 49 -14.33 -9.47 0.23
CA VAL A 49 -13.35 -10.15 -0.62
C VAL A 49 -12.04 -10.29 0.14
N VAL A 50 -11.62 -11.51 0.43
CA VAL A 50 -10.38 -11.84 1.14
C VAL A 50 -9.46 -12.60 0.21
N LEU A 51 -8.32 -11.98 -0.13
CA LEU A 51 -7.21 -12.66 -0.79
C LEU A 51 -6.07 -12.78 0.21
N ALA A 52 -5.68 -14.02 0.52
CA ALA A 52 -4.65 -14.28 1.51
C ALA A 52 -3.62 -15.30 1.01
N VAL A 53 -2.34 -15.02 1.25
CA VAL A 53 -1.27 -16.01 1.14
C VAL A 53 -0.59 -16.11 2.49
N ILE A 54 -0.53 -17.32 3.06
CA ILE A 54 -0.01 -17.56 4.41
C ILE A 54 1.10 -18.63 4.34
N GLY A 55 2.28 -18.32 4.87
CA GLY A 55 3.42 -19.24 4.90
C GLY A 55 4.02 -19.40 3.51
N VAL A 56 4.81 -18.41 3.09
CA VAL A 56 5.56 -18.41 1.82
C VAL A 56 7.03 -18.63 2.12
N SER A 57 7.60 -19.70 1.58
CA SER A 57 9.02 -20.02 1.67
C SER A 57 9.61 -20.15 0.27
N ASP A 58 10.82 -19.62 0.05
CA ASP A 58 11.56 -19.78 -1.21
C ASP A 58 10.84 -19.32 -2.50
N CYS A 59 9.81 -18.45 -2.40
CA CYS A 59 9.08 -17.95 -3.57
C CYS A 59 9.49 -16.51 -3.95
N PRO A 60 10.05 -16.25 -5.15
CA PRO A 60 10.46 -14.91 -5.55
C PRO A 60 9.30 -13.97 -5.94
N CYS A 61 8.13 -14.48 -6.35
CA CYS A 61 6.95 -13.66 -6.69
C CYS A 61 5.64 -14.15 -6.07
N VAL A 62 4.90 -13.20 -5.49
CA VAL A 62 3.47 -13.36 -5.12
C VAL A 62 2.71 -12.18 -5.72
N VAL A 63 1.72 -12.44 -6.56
CA VAL A 63 0.89 -11.40 -7.18
C VAL A 63 -0.53 -11.57 -6.67
N LEU A 64 -0.98 -10.62 -5.86
CA LEU A 64 -2.38 -10.47 -5.50
C LEU A 64 -2.98 -9.34 -6.31
N ALA A 65 -3.97 -9.66 -7.15
CA ALA A 65 -4.67 -8.70 -7.98
C ALA A 65 -6.17 -8.73 -7.67
N VAL A 66 -6.72 -7.55 -7.40
CA VAL A 66 -8.17 -7.36 -7.26
C VAL A 66 -8.55 -6.23 -8.21
N ILE A 67 -9.38 -6.56 -9.21
CA ILE A 67 -9.72 -5.66 -10.31
C ILE A 67 -11.23 -5.64 -10.49
N GLY A 68 -11.82 -4.45 -10.56
CA GLY A 68 -13.24 -4.30 -10.85
C GLY A 68 -14.14 -4.75 -9.71
N VAL A 69 -13.90 -4.24 -8.50
CA VAL A 69 -14.78 -4.46 -7.34
C VAL A 69 -15.81 -3.33 -7.30
N SER A 70 -17.09 -3.68 -7.44
CA SER A 70 -18.24 -2.80 -7.25
C SER A 70 -19.04 -3.25 -6.03
N ASP A 71 -19.52 -2.31 -5.24
CA ASP A 71 -20.47 -2.58 -4.13
C ASP A 71 -20.00 -3.61 -3.09
N CYS A 72 -18.68 -3.77 -2.94
CA CYS A 72 -18.08 -4.57 -1.88
C CYS A 72 -17.42 -3.63 -0.86
N PRO A 73 -17.93 -3.52 0.38
CA PRO A 73 -17.39 -2.65 1.42
C PRO A 73 -16.02 -3.10 1.93
N CYS A 74 -15.70 -4.41 1.89
CA CYS A 74 -14.49 -4.95 2.50
C CYS A 74 -13.62 -5.70 1.47
N VAL A 75 -12.41 -5.18 1.19
CA VAL A 75 -11.35 -5.91 0.47
C VAL A 75 -10.15 -6.07 1.39
N PHE A 76 -9.85 -7.32 1.75
CA PHE A 76 -8.73 -7.69 2.60
C PHE A 76 -7.67 -8.43 1.79
N LEU A 77 -6.48 -7.82 1.70
CA LEU A 77 -5.34 -8.39 1.01
C LEU A 77 -4.20 -8.58 2.00
N ALA A 78 -3.79 -9.83 2.21
CA ALA A 78 -2.75 -10.17 3.17
C ALA A 78 -1.75 -11.20 2.61
N VAL A 79 -0.47 -10.91 2.80
CA VAL A 79 0.61 -11.90 2.70
C VAL A 79 1.26 -11.98 4.09
N ILE A 80 1.23 -13.16 4.72
CA ILE A 80 1.63 -13.35 6.12
C ILE A 80 2.62 -14.52 6.22
N GLY A 81 3.72 -14.33 6.95
CA GLY A 81 4.73 -15.36 7.19
C GLY A 81 5.54 -15.65 5.94
N VAL A 82 6.53 -14.81 5.65
CA VAL A 82 7.52 -15.07 4.59
C VAL A 82 8.84 -15.43 5.27
N SER A 83 9.43 -16.55 4.91
CA SER A 83 10.67 -17.05 5.51
C SER A 83 11.60 -17.55 4.40
N ASP A 84 12.88 -17.19 4.49
CA ASP A 84 13.94 -17.64 3.57
C ASP A 84 13.69 -17.34 2.07
N CYS A 85 13.38 -16.09 1.71
CA CYS A 85 13.54 -15.66 0.32
C CYS A 85 14.98 -15.18 0.10
N PRO A 86 15.81 -15.85 -0.73
CA PRO A 86 17.18 -15.41 -0.96
C PRO A 86 17.19 -14.03 -1.61
N TYR A 87 17.79 -13.10 -0.87
CA TYR A 87 18.15 -11.77 -1.32
C TYR A 87 19.23 -11.89 -2.41
N ILE A 88 18.98 -11.37 -3.62
CA ILE A 88 20.04 -11.05 -4.58
C ILE A 88 19.88 -9.58 -5.03
N PRO A 89 20.95 -8.77 -5.01
CA PRO A 89 20.92 -7.38 -5.43
C PRO A 89 20.91 -7.26 -6.96
N SER A 90 20.34 -6.15 -7.46
CA SER A 90 20.54 -5.61 -8.81
C SER A 90 20.24 -6.52 -10.02
N HIS A 91 18.99 -6.92 -10.20
CA HIS A 91 18.44 -7.22 -11.55
C HIS A 91 17.16 -6.40 -11.78
N PRO A 92 16.97 -5.77 -12.96
CA PRO A 92 15.86 -4.83 -13.20
C PRO A 92 14.51 -5.51 -13.46
N HIS A 93 14.41 -6.82 -13.26
CA HIS A 93 13.19 -7.60 -13.41
C HIS A 93 12.91 -8.35 -12.09
N PHE A 94 11.95 -7.85 -11.31
CA PHE A 94 11.33 -8.44 -10.10
C PHE A 94 12.11 -8.34 -8.78
N PRO A 95 11.52 -7.66 -7.77
CA PRO A 95 10.74 -8.39 -6.77
C PRO A 95 9.41 -7.68 -6.47
N ASN A 96 8.28 -8.29 -6.84
CA ASN A 96 6.96 -7.66 -6.77
C ASN A 96 6.04 -8.54 -5.90
N TRP A 97 5.70 -8.07 -4.70
CA TRP A 97 4.77 -8.79 -3.81
C TRP A 97 3.34 -8.22 -3.87
N PHE A 98 3.17 -6.97 -4.32
CA PHE A 98 1.86 -6.39 -4.67
C PHE A 98 2.02 -5.41 -5.83
N ARG A 99 1.66 -5.84 -7.05
CA ARG A 99 1.83 -5.02 -8.27
C ARG A 99 0.73 -3.98 -8.43
N LEU A 100 -0.53 -4.32 -8.12
CA LEU A 100 -1.66 -3.41 -8.34
C LEU A 100 -2.89 -3.79 -7.51
N VAL A 101 -3.34 -2.88 -6.64
CA VAL A 101 -4.63 -2.94 -5.94
C VAL A 101 -5.49 -1.77 -6.40
N ILE A 102 -6.67 -2.05 -6.97
CA ILE A 102 -7.63 -1.01 -7.38
C ILE A 102 -8.99 -1.32 -6.74
N GLY A 103 -9.49 -0.39 -5.92
CA GLY A 103 -10.81 -0.47 -5.28
C GLY A 103 -11.70 0.70 -5.67
N SER A 104 -12.89 0.42 -6.20
CA SER A 104 -13.82 1.44 -6.68
C SER A 104 -14.59 2.16 -5.57
N GLN A 105 -14.66 1.57 -4.37
CA GLN A 105 -15.27 2.20 -3.20
C GLN A 105 -14.24 2.33 -2.06
N ARG A 106 -13.99 1.24 -1.34
CA ARG A 106 -13.19 1.22 -0.12
C ARG A 106 -12.10 0.16 -0.20
N ILE A 107 -10.89 0.54 0.20
CA ILE A 107 -9.79 -0.37 0.48
C ILE A 107 -9.58 -0.33 1.99
N GLU A 108 -9.96 -1.40 2.68
CA GLU A 108 -9.82 -1.47 4.14
C GLU A 108 -8.35 -1.64 4.54
N LYS A 109 -7.68 -2.64 3.94
CA LYS A 109 -6.32 -2.99 4.38
C LYS A 109 -5.49 -3.62 3.27
N VAL A 110 -4.30 -3.06 3.08
CA VAL A 110 -3.22 -3.64 2.27
C VAL A 110 -1.99 -3.78 3.16
N ILE A 111 -1.43 -4.98 3.25
CA ILE A 111 -0.20 -5.25 4.00
C ILE A 111 0.77 -6.00 3.09
N GLY A 112 1.99 -5.49 2.94
CA GLY A 112 3.05 -6.14 2.18
C GLY A 112 4.40 -6.06 2.85
N SER A 113 5.13 -7.17 2.85
CA SER A 113 6.42 -7.28 3.50
C SER A 113 7.60 -6.83 2.62
N GLY A 114 7.45 -6.93 1.29
CA GLY A 114 8.44 -6.51 0.29
C GLY A 114 8.09 -5.17 -0.35
N ARG A 115 7.47 -5.21 -1.54
CA ARG A 115 7.11 -4.02 -2.33
C ARG A 115 5.60 -3.96 -2.59
N ILE A 116 5.01 -2.80 -2.30
CA ILE A 116 3.68 -2.38 -2.73
C ILE A 116 3.88 -1.34 -3.84
N GLU A 117 3.67 -1.73 -5.09
CA GLU A 117 3.84 -0.83 -6.23
C GLU A 117 2.72 0.20 -6.31
N LYS A 118 1.46 -0.24 -6.28
CA LYS A 118 0.34 0.67 -6.53
C LYS A 118 -0.94 0.27 -5.81
N VAL A 119 -1.48 1.21 -5.04
CA VAL A 119 -2.81 1.14 -4.41
C VAL A 119 -3.62 2.34 -4.89
N ILE A 120 -4.80 2.09 -5.47
CA ILE A 120 -5.72 3.13 -5.97
C ILE A 120 -7.10 2.90 -5.38
N GLY A 121 -7.62 3.87 -4.63
CA GLY A 121 -8.95 3.84 -4.06
C GLY A 121 -9.78 5.07 -4.47
N SER A 122 -11.00 4.88 -4.92
CA SER A 122 -11.83 6.01 -5.36
C SER A 122 -12.51 6.75 -4.20
N GLN A 123 -13.03 6.08 -3.17
CA GLN A 123 -13.63 6.78 -2.02
C GLN A 123 -12.73 6.76 -0.77
N ARG A 124 -12.25 5.59 -0.34
CA ARG A 124 -11.48 5.49 0.92
C ARG A 124 -10.40 4.42 0.85
N ILE A 125 -9.22 4.77 1.35
CA ILE A 125 -8.14 3.84 1.69
C ILE A 125 -7.91 3.98 3.19
N GLU A 126 -8.29 2.97 3.96
CA GLU A 126 -8.10 2.98 5.40
C GLU A 126 -6.64 2.76 5.77
N LYS A 127 -6.04 1.68 5.25
CA LYS A 127 -4.73 1.26 5.73
C LYS A 127 -3.88 0.62 4.65
N VAL A 128 -2.68 1.17 4.48
CA VAL A 128 -1.59 0.57 3.71
C VAL A 128 -0.38 0.43 4.62
N ILE A 129 0.16 -0.78 4.74
CA ILE A 129 1.36 -1.07 5.54
C ILE A 129 2.37 -1.79 4.67
N GLY A 130 3.57 -1.25 4.55
CA GLY A 130 4.68 -1.83 3.80
C GLY A 130 5.94 -1.93 4.63
N SER A 131 6.56 -3.11 4.80
CA SER A 131 7.85 -3.17 5.50
C SER A 131 9.05 -2.81 4.62
N GLY A 132 8.99 -3.08 3.30
CA GLY A 132 10.02 -2.65 2.34
C GLY A 132 9.71 -1.30 1.68
N ARG A 133 9.07 -1.32 0.50
CA ARG A 133 8.75 -0.11 -0.29
C ARG A 133 7.27 0.02 -0.60
N ILE A 134 6.73 1.22 -0.45
CA ILE A 134 5.43 1.65 -0.97
C ILE A 134 5.69 2.69 -2.04
N GLU A 135 5.47 2.34 -3.30
CA GLU A 135 5.78 3.28 -4.39
C GLU A 135 4.65 4.26 -4.62
N LYS A 136 3.41 3.79 -4.64
CA LYS A 136 2.27 4.67 -4.95
C LYS A 136 1.00 4.30 -4.21
N VAL A 137 0.46 5.26 -3.47
CA VAL A 137 -0.91 5.24 -2.92
C VAL A 137 -1.67 6.43 -3.47
N ILE A 138 -2.81 6.20 -4.11
CA ILE A 138 -3.67 7.24 -4.68
C ILE A 138 -5.09 7.06 -4.14
N GLY A 139 -5.63 8.08 -3.49
CA GLY A 139 -7.00 8.10 -2.98
C GLY A 139 -7.75 9.33 -3.45
N SER A 140 -8.88 9.17 -4.13
CA SER A 140 -9.67 10.34 -4.56
C SER A 140 -10.51 10.93 -3.40
N GLY A 141 -11.02 10.11 -2.47
CA GLY A 141 -11.70 10.61 -1.28
C GLY A 141 -10.77 10.77 -0.06
N ARG A 142 -10.57 9.72 0.74
CA ARG A 142 -9.75 9.74 1.96
C ARG A 142 -8.68 8.66 1.97
N ILE A 143 -7.48 9.01 2.44
CA ILE A 143 -6.42 8.08 2.83
C ILE A 143 -6.23 8.26 4.33
N GLU A 144 -6.57 7.26 5.12
CA GLU A 144 -6.50 7.39 6.58
C GLU A 144 -5.09 7.07 7.08
N LYS A 145 -4.48 5.99 6.59
CA LYS A 145 -3.19 5.55 7.12
C LYS A 145 -2.31 4.88 6.08
N VAL A 146 -1.12 5.45 5.89
CA VAL A 146 -0.01 4.81 5.16
C VAL A 146 1.17 4.68 6.11
N ILE A 147 1.69 3.46 6.29
CA ILE A 147 2.88 3.17 7.10
C ILE A 147 3.91 2.44 6.26
N GLY A 148 5.14 2.96 6.23
CA GLY A 148 6.28 2.33 5.58
C GLY A 148 7.49 2.29 6.51
N SER A 149 8.11 1.12 6.72
CA SER A 149 9.39 1.09 7.45
C SER A 149 10.58 1.41 6.54
N GLY A 150 10.62 0.96 5.29
CA GLY A 150 11.69 1.29 4.35
C GLY A 150 11.47 2.62 3.61
N ARG A 151 10.73 2.62 2.50
CA ARG A 151 10.46 3.84 1.70
C ARG A 151 8.99 3.99 1.33
N ILE A 152 8.52 5.23 1.36
CA ILE A 152 7.25 5.67 0.77
C ILE A 152 7.60 6.68 -0.31
N GLU A 153 7.46 6.32 -1.58
CA GLU A 153 7.81 7.22 -2.68
C GLU A 153 6.69 8.23 -2.93
N LYS A 154 5.42 7.78 -3.00
CA LYS A 154 4.32 8.68 -3.33
C LYS A 154 3.00 8.34 -2.64
N VAL A 155 2.45 9.34 -1.94
CA VAL A 155 1.07 9.34 -1.44
C VAL A 155 0.33 10.55 -2.03
N ILE A 156 -0.80 10.30 -2.69
CA ILE A 156 -1.63 11.34 -3.31
C ILE A 156 -3.06 11.19 -2.83
N GLY A 157 -3.61 12.23 -2.22
CA GLY A 157 -4.99 12.27 -1.75
C GLY A 157 -5.72 13.49 -2.30
N SER A 158 -6.83 13.29 -3.01
CA SER A 158 -7.59 14.44 -3.53
C SER A 158 -8.47 15.10 -2.44
N GLY A 159 -9.05 14.33 -1.52
CA GLY A 159 -9.81 14.85 -0.38
C GLY A 159 -8.98 15.02 0.89
N ARG A 160 -8.64 13.93 1.59
CA ARG A 160 -7.92 13.99 2.88
C ARG A 160 -6.85 12.91 2.99
N ILE A 161 -5.69 13.29 3.51
CA ILE A 161 -4.66 12.37 3.99
C ILE A 161 -4.56 12.58 5.51
N GLU A 162 -5.00 11.60 6.30
CA GLU A 162 -4.98 11.74 7.76
C GLU A 162 -3.59 11.42 8.30
N LYS A 163 -2.98 10.31 7.88
CA LYS A 163 -1.69 9.90 8.43
C LYS A 163 -0.76 9.22 7.42
N VAL A 164 0.46 9.75 7.30
CA VAL A 164 1.60 9.08 6.65
C VAL A 164 2.73 8.94 7.65
N ILE A 165 3.24 7.73 7.83
CA ILE A 165 4.36 7.42 8.73
C ILE A 165 5.43 6.66 7.96
N GLY A 166 6.65 7.20 7.94
CA GLY A 166 7.82 6.59 7.30
C GLY A 166 8.96 6.48 8.29
N SER A 167 9.55 5.30 8.45
CA SER A 167 10.77 5.16 9.29
C SER A 167 12.03 5.50 8.49
N GLY A 168 12.18 5.01 7.25
CA GLY A 168 13.29 5.36 6.37
C GLY A 168 13.09 6.67 5.59
N ARG A 169 12.42 6.63 4.44
CA ARG A 169 12.21 7.82 3.59
C ARG A 169 10.75 8.00 3.16
N ILE A 170 10.30 9.25 3.15
CA ILE A 170 9.07 9.71 2.51
C ILE A 170 9.48 10.71 1.43
N GLU A 171 9.34 10.35 0.16
CA GLU A 171 9.74 11.25 -0.93
C GLU A 171 8.64 12.28 -1.21
N LYS A 172 7.38 11.83 -1.35
CA LYS A 172 6.29 12.74 -1.73
C LYS A 172 4.96 12.43 -1.07
N VAL A 173 4.40 13.44 -0.39
CA VAL A 173 2.99 13.47 0.05
C VAL A 173 2.30 14.67 -0.58
N MET A 174 1.20 14.43 -1.29
CA MET A 174 0.40 15.48 -1.94
C MET A 174 -1.06 15.36 -1.56
N GLY A 175 -1.64 16.43 -1.02
CA GLY A 175 -3.04 16.51 -0.66
C GLY A 175 -3.69 17.76 -1.25
N SER A 176 -4.71 17.63 -2.12
CA SER A 176 -5.44 18.82 -2.60
C SER A 176 -6.47 19.35 -1.59
N GLY A 177 -6.93 18.53 -0.65
CA GLY A 177 -7.70 19.01 0.49
C GLY A 177 -6.81 19.20 1.72
N ARG A 178 -6.89 18.27 2.68
CA ARG A 178 -6.17 18.35 3.96
C ARG A 178 -5.13 17.24 4.11
N ILE A 179 -3.97 17.61 4.65
CA ILE A 179 -2.98 16.67 5.19
C ILE A 179 -2.93 16.91 6.71
N GLU A 180 -3.35 15.93 7.51
CA GLU A 180 -3.36 16.10 8.96
C GLU A 180 -2.00 15.78 9.56
N LYS A 181 -1.40 14.64 9.21
CA LYS A 181 -0.14 14.23 9.82
C LYS A 181 0.81 13.52 8.86
N VAL A 182 2.03 14.04 8.77
CA VAL A 182 3.17 13.35 8.16
C VAL A 182 4.26 13.20 9.22
N ILE A 183 4.77 11.98 9.40
CA ILE A 183 5.84 11.65 10.35
C ILE A 183 6.93 10.89 9.62
N GLY A 184 8.17 11.38 9.68
CA GLY A 184 9.33 10.75 9.05
C GLY A 184 10.49 10.62 10.03
N SER A 185 11.00 9.41 10.28
CA SER A 185 12.15 9.26 11.17
C SER A 185 13.50 9.53 10.47
N GLY A 186 13.63 9.16 9.19
CA GLY A 186 14.79 9.47 8.36
C GLY A 186 14.63 10.77 7.55
N ARG A 187 14.17 10.67 6.30
CA ARG A 187 14.02 11.84 5.40
C ARG A 187 12.58 12.03 4.92
N ILE A 188 12.13 13.27 4.91
CA ILE A 188 10.94 13.75 4.20
C ILE A 188 11.39 14.72 3.12
N GLU A 189 11.25 14.37 1.85
CA GLU A 189 11.69 15.27 0.76
C GLU A 189 10.62 16.32 0.47
N LYS A 190 9.35 15.90 0.29
CA LYS A 190 8.30 16.85 -0.08
C LYS A 190 6.93 16.54 0.51
N VAL A 191 6.35 17.54 1.17
CA VAL A 191 4.93 17.57 1.55
C VAL A 191 4.27 18.78 0.88
N MET A 192 3.18 18.55 0.14
CA MET A 192 2.41 19.61 -0.51
C MET A 192 0.92 19.50 -0.18
N GLY A 193 0.34 20.55 0.37
CA GLY A 193 -1.07 20.64 0.73
C GLY A 193 -1.72 21.88 0.13
N SER A 194 -2.82 21.73 -0.61
CA SER A 194 -3.46 22.89 -1.24
C SER A 194 -4.36 23.68 -0.29
N ARG A 195 -5.06 23.04 0.68
CA ARG A 195 -5.88 23.79 1.67
C ARG A 195 -5.25 23.86 3.06
N ARG A 196 -4.84 22.73 3.64
CA ARG A 196 -4.27 22.71 5.00
C ARG A 196 -3.28 21.57 5.20
N ILE A 197 -2.18 21.88 5.87
CA ILE A 197 -1.25 20.93 6.48
C ILE A 197 -1.28 21.19 7.98
N GLU A 198 -1.80 20.25 8.78
CA GLU A 198 -1.86 20.44 10.24
C GLU A 198 -0.51 20.15 10.88
N LYS A 199 0.12 19.02 10.54
CA LYS A 199 1.36 18.62 11.19
C LYS A 199 2.32 17.86 10.29
N VAL A 200 3.55 18.36 10.21
CA VAL A 200 4.71 17.61 9.70
C VAL A 200 5.71 17.46 10.82
N MET A 201 6.16 16.23 11.08
CA MET A 201 7.22 15.93 12.04
C MET A 201 8.32 15.13 11.36
N GLY A 202 9.56 15.53 11.58
CA GLY A 202 10.71 14.71 11.25
C GLY A 202 11.75 14.69 12.37
N SER A 203 12.57 13.64 12.37
CA SER A 203 13.73 13.51 13.27
C SER A 203 15.08 13.47 12.55
N GLY A 204 15.08 13.56 11.21
CA GLY A 204 16.30 13.57 10.41
C GLY A 204 16.38 14.79 9.50
N ARG A 205 15.70 14.76 8.33
CA ARG A 205 15.66 15.90 7.41
C ARG A 205 14.30 16.09 6.77
N ILE A 206 13.83 17.33 6.76
CA ILE A 206 12.71 17.79 5.93
C ILE A 206 13.25 18.75 4.88
N GLU A 207 13.18 18.38 3.60
CA GLU A 207 13.65 19.26 2.53
C GLU A 207 12.59 20.33 2.23
N LYS A 208 11.33 19.95 1.99
CA LYS A 208 10.31 20.93 1.58
C LYS A 208 8.91 20.64 2.10
N VAL A 209 8.30 21.64 2.72
CA VAL A 209 6.86 21.69 3.03
C VAL A 209 6.24 22.88 2.31
N VAL A 210 5.17 22.63 1.56
CA VAL A 210 4.43 23.67 0.81
C VAL A 210 2.94 23.59 1.13
N GLY A 211 2.41 24.65 1.70
CA GLY A 211 0.99 24.95 1.79
C GLY A 211 0.64 25.98 0.72
N SER A 212 -0.51 25.86 0.10
CA SER A 212 -1.16 27.00 -0.58
C SER A 212 -2.24 27.65 0.30
N GLY A 213 -2.52 27.06 1.47
CA GLY A 213 -3.50 27.55 2.42
C GLY A 213 -2.88 27.78 3.79
N ARG A 214 -3.04 26.83 4.73
CA ARG A 214 -2.43 26.94 6.07
C ARG A 214 -1.49 25.80 6.39
N ILE A 215 -0.33 26.11 6.97
CA ILE A 215 0.54 25.16 7.66
C ILE A 215 0.49 25.49 9.16
N GLU A 216 0.01 24.56 9.99
CA GLU A 216 -0.10 24.85 11.43
C GLU A 216 1.17 24.51 12.19
N LYS A 217 1.80 23.36 11.88
CA LYS A 217 3.01 22.95 12.59
C LYS A 217 3.97 22.15 11.73
N VAL A 218 5.22 22.57 11.73
CA VAL A 218 6.36 21.77 11.26
C VAL A 218 7.33 21.64 12.43
N ILE A 219 7.63 20.41 12.82
CA ILE A 219 8.58 20.08 13.89
C ILE A 219 9.70 19.27 13.28
N GLU A 220 10.93 19.62 13.57
CA GLU A 220 12.10 18.86 13.15
C GLU A 220 13.14 18.84 14.26
N SER A 221 13.75 17.68 14.49
CA SER A 221 14.88 17.55 15.40
C SER A 221 16.24 17.64 14.68
N GLY A 222 16.29 17.34 13.38
CA GLY A 222 17.46 17.56 12.53
C GLY A 222 17.38 18.86 11.74
N ARG A 223 17.26 18.78 10.39
CA ARG A 223 17.30 19.95 9.50
C ARG A 223 16.03 20.13 8.68
N ILE A 224 15.52 21.37 8.64
CA ILE A 224 14.50 21.82 7.67
C ILE A 224 15.18 22.74 6.65
N GLU A 225 14.97 22.51 5.35
CA GLU A 225 15.45 23.45 4.32
C GLU A 225 14.44 24.52 3.95
N LYS A 226 13.17 24.14 3.72
CA LYS A 226 12.16 25.10 3.28
C LYS A 226 10.76 24.77 3.77
N VAL A 227 10.09 25.78 4.31
CA VAL A 227 8.65 25.80 4.56
C VAL A 227 8.07 27.02 3.84
N MET A 228 7.05 26.80 3.01
CA MET A 228 6.30 27.87 2.33
C MET A 228 4.82 27.65 2.67
N GLY A 229 4.19 28.60 3.35
CA GLY A 229 2.80 28.51 3.81
C GLY A 229 1.85 29.27 2.91
#